data_AF-A0AAW9PXV9-F1
#
_entry.id   AF-A0AAW9PXV9-F1
#
_cell.length_a   1.000
_cell.length_b   1.000
_cell.length_c   1.000
_cell.angle_alpha   90.00
_cell.angle_beta   90.00
_cell.angle_gamma   90.00
#
_symmetry.space_group_name_H-M   'P 1'
#
loop_
_entity.id
_entity.type
_entity.pdbx_description
1 polymer ?
#
loop_
_entity_poly.entity_id
_entity_poly.type
_entity_poly.pdbx_seq_one_letter_code
_entity_poly.pdbx_strand_id
1 'polypeptide(L)'
;MLENVIAELTRKQRPYYLPQGSPIKGIDSQYWLIFKHLEADTLLKNIVSFFALGGKKDTHRLIRIDPQEAKVYTYIPNKQGNVPSTALLRTANLNIIEKFLKRESVAKEPALLEGSLRAIKALKRRYNLPEELEKYNKAIAQMLDRSITYRRSTAYFDSGILKLYEEPLQNIVQTDGKILLLMDWQGFTKKTDIAELEKLHDPTYLAQFAQRTLQEFLQGLEDKIFSHTEILAELVRLGFLQIKLIKMEQGRAIYHKKTGILSDSLDNHILHEGSDNFTRAAHSRNAESVTFLVIAQPRRNQGFSL
;
A
#
# COMPACT_ATOMS: atom_id res chain seq x y z
N MET A 1 11.34 -0.94 -1.03
CA MET A 1 11.43 0.49 -1.39
C MET A 1 11.98 1.35 -0.24
N LEU A 2 11.29 1.50 0.90
CA LEU A 2 11.81 2.28 2.04
C LEU A 2 13.22 1.85 2.49
N GLU A 3 13.50 0.55 2.52
CA GLU A 3 14.82 0.00 2.86
C GLU A 3 15.92 0.48 1.91
N ASN A 4 15.65 0.53 0.61
CA ASN A 4 16.59 1.03 -0.40
C ASN A 4 16.89 2.51 -0.17
N VAL A 5 15.86 3.31 0.11
CA VAL A 5 16.02 4.74 0.43
C VAL A 5 16.84 4.92 1.71
N ILE A 6 16.57 4.13 2.76
CA ILE A 6 17.34 4.17 4.02
C ILE A 6 18.80 3.78 3.78
N ALA A 7 19.07 2.75 2.97
CA ALA A 7 20.41 2.32 2.64
C ALA A 7 21.19 3.40 1.87
N GLU A 8 20.54 4.05 0.90
CA GLU A 8 21.14 5.15 0.14
C GLU A 8 21.44 6.37 1.02
N LEU A 9 20.48 6.77 1.86
CA LEU A 9 20.65 7.88 2.80
C LEU A 9 21.80 7.61 3.79
N THR A 10 21.89 6.37 4.29
CA THR A 10 22.98 5.93 5.17
C THR A 10 24.33 6.00 4.45
N ARG A 11 24.40 5.56 3.18
CA ARG A 11 25.61 5.64 2.36
C ARG A 11 26.05 7.10 2.16
N LYS A 12 25.12 8.02 1.92
CA LYS A 12 25.40 9.47 1.77
C LYS A 12 25.97 10.14 3.03
N GLN A 13 25.75 9.55 4.21
CA GLN A 13 26.31 10.07 5.46
C GLN A 13 27.76 9.64 5.71
N ARG A 14 28.22 8.56 5.06
CA ARG A 14 29.59 8.08 5.17
C ARG A 14 30.57 8.96 4.37
N PRO A 15 31.86 9.04 4.78
CA PRO A 15 32.45 8.36 5.93
C PRO A 15 32.20 9.08 7.27
N TYR A 16 31.78 10.34 7.26
CA TYR A 16 31.85 11.23 8.42
C TYR A 16 30.88 10.87 9.56
N TYR A 17 29.73 10.29 9.22
CA TYR A 17 28.67 9.99 10.18
C TYR A 17 28.33 8.49 10.15
N LEU A 18 28.25 7.89 11.33
CA LEU A 18 27.88 6.49 11.52
C LEU A 18 26.46 6.37 12.08
N PRO A 19 25.63 5.46 11.55
CA PRO A 19 24.28 5.23 12.06
C PRO A 19 24.31 4.77 13.51
N GLN A 20 23.36 5.24 14.31
CA GLN A 20 23.20 4.90 15.72
C GLN A 20 21.94 4.02 15.86
N GLY A 21 22.13 2.70 15.75
CA GLY A 21 21.05 1.72 15.81
C GLY A 21 20.21 1.61 14.53
N SER A 22 19.05 0.96 14.66
CA SER A 22 18.11 0.72 13.56
C SER A 22 17.18 1.93 13.32
N PRO A 23 16.58 2.05 12.12
CA PRO A 23 15.56 3.05 11.85
C PRO A 23 14.42 3.02 12.87
N ILE A 24 14.03 4.19 13.37
CA ILE A 24 13.00 4.34 14.40
C ILE A 24 11.69 4.74 13.72
N LYS A 25 10.67 3.86 13.74
CA LYS A 25 9.32 4.22 13.30
C LYS A 25 8.69 5.19 14.32
N GLY A 26 8.34 6.39 13.86
CA GLY A 26 7.64 7.43 14.62
C GLY A 26 6.15 7.49 14.29
N ILE A 27 5.52 8.59 14.71
CA ILE A 27 4.12 8.91 14.42
C ILE A 27 3.90 9.03 12.90
N ASP A 28 2.68 8.73 12.44
CA ASP A 28 2.23 8.84 11.04
C ASP A 28 3.09 8.04 10.05
N SER A 29 3.65 6.92 10.51
CA SER A 29 4.53 6.05 9.70
C SER A 29 5.76 6.79 9.15
N GLN A 30 6.21 7.84 9.83
CA GLN A 30 7.50 8.48 9.55
C GLN A 30 8.63 7.69 10.18
N TYR A 31 9.84 7.83 9.64
CA TYR A 31 11.02 7.11 10.13
C TYR A 31 12.12 8.08 10.49
N TRP A 32 12.82 7.81 11.59
CA TRP A 32 13.98 8.57 12.02
C TRP A 32 15.24 7.72 11.93
N LEU A 33 16.28 8.29 11.34
CA LEU A 33 17.64 7.77 11.34
C LEU A 33 18.51 8.72 12.16
N ILE A 34 19.28 8.18 13.09
CA ILE A 34 20.21 8.96 13.91
C ILE A 34 21.61 8.60 13.46
N PHE A 35 22.46 9.60 13.28
CA PHE A 35 23.86 9.42 12.98
C PHE A 35 24.73 10.22 13.96
N LYS A 36 25.86 9.65 14.35
CA LYS A 36 26.89 10.29 15.17
C LYS A 36 28.13 10.52 14.33
N HIS A 37 28.72 11.71 14.42
CA HIS A 37 29.97 12.02 13.73
C HIS A 37 31.11 11.18 14.30
N LEU A 38 32.03 10.71 13.47
CA LEU A 38 33.18 9.87 13.88
C LEU A 38 34.03 10.54 14.98
N GLU A 39 34.26 11.85 14.84
CA GLU A 39 35.04 12.66 15.77
C GLU A 39 34.19 13.29 16.89
N ALA A 40 32.95 12.83 17.11
CA ALA A 40 32.05 13.51 18.05
C ALA A 40 32.60 13.60 19.48
N ASP A 41 33.33 12.59 19.95
CA ASP A 41 33.88 12.54 21.30
C ASP A 41 35.08 13.49 21.49
N THR A 42 35.82 13.78 20.42
CA THR A 42 36.87 14.82 20.39
C THR A 42 36.27 16.22 20.18
N LEU A 43 35.23 16.34 19.34
CA LEU A 43 34.48 17.58 19.10
C LEU A 43 33.77 18.10 20.35
N LEU A 44 33.35 17.23 21.27
CA LEU A 44 32.77 17.64 22.56
C LEU A 44 33.81 18.18 23.55
N LYS A 45 35.08 17.78 23.43
CA LYS A 45 36.17 18.18 24.33
C LYS A 45 36.83 19.50 23.92
N ASN A 46 36.83 19.85 22.63
CA ASN A 46 37.49 21.04 22.09
C ASN A 46 36.48 22.06 21.53
N ILE A 47 35.78 22.77 22.42
CA ILE A 47 34.80 23.81 22.05
C ILE A 47 35.47 25.00 21.32
N VAL A 48 36.75 25.27 21.60
CA VAL A 48 37.48 26.47 21.16
C VAL A 48 38.00 26.37 19.72
N SER A 49 38.27 25.17 19.19
CA SER A 49 38.80 25.00 17.81
C SER A 49 37.73 25.07 16.71
N PHE A 50 36.46 25.28 17.08
CA PHE A 50 35.31 25.15 16.18
C PHE A 50 35.15 26.30 15.19
N PHE A 51 35.65 27.50 15.51
CA PHE A 51 35.48 28.67 14.63
C PHE A 51 36.60 28.86 13.60
N ALA A 52 37.71 28.12 13.70
CA ALA A 52 38.92 28.38 12.91
C ALA A 52 38.97 27.67 11.54
N LEU A 53 38.15 26.63 11.31
CA LEU A 53 38.20 25.80 10.09
C LEU A 53 36.79 25.55 9.52
N GLY A 54 36.21 26.59 8.91
CA GLY A 54 35.44 26.51 7.67
C GLY A 54 34.20 25.61 7.55
N GLY A 55 33.69 24.97 8.59
CA GLY A 55 32.44 24.21 8.51
C GLY A 55 31.92 23.78 9.88
N LYS A 56 30.68 24.13 10.22
CA LYS A 56 30.01 23.66 11.44
C LYS A 56 29.86 22.14 11.37
N LYS A 57 30.72 21.40 12.08
CA LYS A 57 30.58 19.94 12.23
C LYS A 57 29.73 19.64 13.46
N ASP A 58 28.46 19.31 13.26
CA ASP A 58 27.59 18.87 14.36
C ASP A 58 27.93 17.44 14.80
N THR A 59 27.84 17.17 16.10
CA THR A 59 28.14 15.83 16.65
C THR A 59 27.16 14.76 16.21
N HIS A 60 25.94 15.17 15.86
CA HIS A 60 24.89 14.28 15.42
C HIS A 60 24.15 14.89 14.25
N ARG A 61 23.60 14.01 13.42
CA ARG A 61 22.68 14.36 12.36
C ARG A 61 21.49 13.41 12.44
N LEU A 62 20.30 13.95 12.28
CA LEU A 62 19.07 13.17 12.23
C LEU A 62 18.45 13.32 10.86
N ILE A 63 17.97 12.22 10.31
CA ILE A 63 17.20 12.22 9.07
C ILE A 63 15.80 11.72 9.40
N ARG A 64 14.79 12.53 9.07
CA ARG A 64 13.39 12.13 9.11
C ARG A 64 12.93 11.83 7.69
N ILE A 65 12.37 10.64 7.50
CA ILE A 65 11.78 10.18 6.24
C ILE A 65 10.27 10.24 6.39
N ASP A 66 9.61 10.92 5.47
CA ASP A 66 8.17 11.00 5.35
C ASP A 66 7.74 10.31 4.05
N PRO A 67 7.36 9.03 4.11
CA PRO A 67 6.93 8.27 2.93
C PRO A 67 5.69 8.87 2.27
N GLN A 68 4.78 9.44 3.07
CA GLN A 68 3.54 10.03 2.56
C GLN A 68 3.83 11.25 1.70
N GLU A 69 4.68 12.16 2.17
CA GLU A 69 5.01 13.36 1.39
C GLU A 69 6.10 13.14 0.35
N ALA A 70 6.69 11.94 0.30
CA ALA A 70 7.89 11.66 -0.47
C ALA A 70 9.01 12.66 -0.15
N LYS A 71 9.26 12.89 1.14
CA LYS A 71 10.23 13.89 1.60
C LYS A 71 11.21 13.31 2.61
N VAL A 72 12.43 13.82 2.54
CA VAL A 72 13.48 13.56 3.50
C VAL A 72 13.91 14.89 4.11
N TYR A 73 13.95 14.94 5.43
CA TYR A 73 14.31 16.12 6.20
C TYR A 73 15.61 15.84 6.94
N THR A 74 16.57 16.74 6.83
CA THR A 74 17.83 16.66 7.59
C THR A 74 17.79 17.65 8.73
N TYR A 75 18.20 17.19 9.91
CA TYR A 75 18.23 17.94 11.14
C TYR A 75 19.60 17.85 11.82
N ILE A 76 19.95 18.92 12.50
CA ILE A 76 21.09 19.00 13.42
C ILE A 76 20.58 19.35 14.83
N PRO A 77 21.22 18.91 15.92
CA PRO A 77 20.84 19.32 17.26
C PRO A 77 20.97 20.83 17.49
N ASN A 78 20.01 21.43 18.21
CA ASN A 78 20.10 22.83 18.66
C ASN A 78 21.24 23.04 19.66
N LYS A 79 21.59 21.98 20.42
CA LYS A 79 22.73 21.94 21.35
C LYS A 79 23.52 20.66 21.09
N GLN A 80 24.85 20.75 21.10
CA GLN A 80 25.73 19.61 20.83
C GLN A 80 25.43 18.44 21.76
N GLY A 81 25.25 17.23 21.21
CA GLY A 81 24.87 16.03 21.95
C GLY A 81 23.41 15.95 22.44
N ASN A 82 22.63 17.04 22.33
CA ASN A 82 21.24 17.05 22.77
C ASN A 82 20.30 16.46 21.70
N VAL A 83 20.28 15.13 21.64
CA VAL A 83 19.47 14.36 20.70
C VAL A 83 18.20 13.84 21.39
N PRO A 84 17.02 13.93 20.77
CA PRO A 84 15.81 13.26 21.24
C PRO A 84 16.04 11.79 21.56
N SER A 85 15.46 11.30 22.66
CA SER A 85 15.50 9.86 22.97
C SER A 85 14.70 9.05 21.94
N THR A 86 15.03 7.78 21.77
CA THR A 86 14.28 6.84 20.91
C THR A 86 12.80 6.80 21.28
N ALA A 87 12.47 6.86 22.57
CA ALA A 87 11.08 6.92 23.05
C ALA A 87 10.38 8.19 22.57
N LEU A 88 11.06 9.34 22.62
CA LEU A 88 10.50 10.61 22.15
C LEU A 88 10.30 10.61 20.63
N LEU A 89 11.27 10.11 19.85
CA LEU A 89 11.14 10.01 18.38
C LEU A 89 10.01 9.06 17.95
N ARG A 90 9.71 8.05 18.77
CA ARG A 90 8.62 7.09 18.51
C ARG A 90 7.24 7.67 18.80
N THR A 91 7.11 8.55 19.80
CA THR A 91 5.82 8.87 20.43
C THR A 91 5.46 10.35 20.49
N ALA A 92 6.39 11.27 20.20
CA ALA A 92 6.13 12.70 20.30
C ALA A 92 5.79 13.31 18.94
N ASN A 93 4.93 14.32 18.96
CA ASN A 93 4.65 15.15 17.79
C ASN A 93 5.89 15.96 17.37
N LEU A 94 5.96 16.31 16.08
CA LEU A 94 7.11 16.99 15.49
C LEU A 94 7.47 18.30 16.22
N ASN A 95 6.49 19.09 16.65
CA ASN A 95 6.71 20.34 17.40
C ASN A 95 7.48 20.15 18.72
N ILE A 96 7.39 18.98 19.34
CA ILE A 96 8.15 18.65 20.56
C ILE A 96 9.58 18.24 20.18
N ILE A 97 9.72 17.41 19.15
CA ILE A 97 11.02 16.95 18.65
C ILE A 97 11.86 18.12 18.14
N GLU A 98 11.25 19.08 17.43
CA GLU A 98 11.90 20.27 16.87
C GLU A 98 12.35 21.28 17.95
N LYS A 99 12.00 21.09 19.23
CA LYS A 99 12.65 21.82 20.34
C LYS A 99 14.12 21.43 20.51
N PHE A 100 14.47 20.21 20.14
CA PHE A 100 15.83 19.67 20.23
C PHE A 100 16.63 19.88 18.95
N LEU A 101 15.95 20.08 17.82
CA LEU A 101 16.54 19.99 16.50
C LEU A 101 16.30 21.26 15.68
N LYS A 102 17.31 21.66 14.91
CA LYS A 102 17.17 22.64 13.83
C LYS A 102 17.11 21.90 12.51
N ARG A 103 16.10 22.20 11.69
CA ARG A 103 16.02 21.70 10.32
C ARG A 103 17.09 22.36 9.45
N GLU A 104 17.94 21.55 8.84
CA GLU A 104 19.00 21.96 7.93
C GLU A 104 18.49 21.99 6.48
N SER A 105 17.81 20.94 6.04
CA SER A 105 17.35 20.81 4.66
C SER A 105 16.10 19.94 4.52
N VAL A 106 15.43 20.09 3.38
CA VAL A 106 14.32 19.23 2.93
C VAL A 106 14.54 18.88 1.47
N ALA A 107 14.47 17.60 1.14
CA ALA A 107 14.56 17.09 -0.22
C ALA A 107 13.30 16.30 -0.57
N LYS A 108 12.88 16.35 -1.84
CA LYS A 108 11.91 15.39 -2.38
C LYS A 108 12.64 14.09 -2.67
N GLU A 109 11.99 12.98 -2.35
CA GLU A 109 12.46 11.63 -2.62
C GLU A 109 11.32 10.82 -3.25
N PRO A 110 11.10 10.97 -4.58
CA PRO A 110 9.99 10.30 -5.28
C PRO A 110 10.02 8.78 -5.18
N ALA A 111 11.19 8.18 -4.96
CA ALA A 111 11.33 6.74 -4.74
C ALA A 111 10.48 6.26 -3.56
N LEU A 112 10.20 7.12 -2.57
CA LEU A 112 9.32 6.79 -1.44
C LEU A 112 7.85 6.52 -1.81
N LEU A 113 7.41 6.91 -3.01
CA LEU A 113 6.05 6.65 -3.49
C LEU A 113 5.99 5.52 -4.53
N GLU A 114 7.13 4.99 -4.98
CA GLU A 114 7.19 3.93 -5.98
C GLU A 114 6.36 2.69 -5.58
N GLY A 115 5.44 2.24 -6.43
CA GLY A 115 4.55 1.12 -6.08
C GLY A 115 3.41 1.49 -5.10
N SER A 116 3.27 2.75 -4.69
CA SER A 116 2.07 3.24 -3.98
C SER A 116 1.02 3.74 -4.97
N LEU A 117 -0.25 3.76 -4.57
CA LEU A 117 -1.37 4.30 -5.36
C LEU A 117 -1.14 5.77 -5.74
N ARG A 118 -0.37 6.52 -4.96
CA ARG A 118 -0.01 7.91 -5.25
C ARG A 118 0.99 8.08 -6.39
N ALA A 119 1.70 7.01 -6.78
CA ALA A 119 2.56 7.03 -7.96
C ALA A 119 1.78 6.87 -9.27
N ILE A 120 0.48 6.52 -9.23
CA ILE A 120 -0.35 6.41 -10.43
C ILE A 120 -0.51 7.81 -11.03
N LYS A 121 0.04 8.01 -12.22
CA LYS A 121 -0.09 9.26 -12.98
C LYS A 121 -1.33 9.17 -13.89
N ALA A 122 -2.01 10.30 -14.08
CA ALA A 122 -3.09 10.47 -15.04
C ALA A 122 -4.29 9.52 -14.85
N LEU A 123 -4.67 9.22 -13.60
CA LEU A 123 -5.91 8.51 -13.32
C LEU A 123 -7.12 9.36 -13.71
N LYS A 124 -7.94 8.88 -14.65
CA LYS A 124 -9.21 9.54 -15.00
C LYS A 124 -10.22 9.32 -13.89
N ARG A 125 -10.99 10.36 -13.56
CA ARG A 125 -12.01 10.29 -12.51
C ARG A 125 -13.17 9.36 -12.88
N ARG A 126 -13.55 9.26 -14.15
CA ARG A 126 -14.69 8.45 -14.59
C ARG A 126 -14.38 7.72 -15.89
N TYR A 127 -14.80 6.47 -15.99
CA TYR A 127 -14.73 5.64 -17.18
C TYR A 127 -16.14 5.22 -17.59
N ASN A 128 -16.43 5.26 -18.89
CA ASN A 128 -17.65 4.69 -19.45
C ASN A 128 -17.28 3.43 -20.24
N LEU A 129 -17.86 2.29 -19.87
CA LEU A 129 -17.65 1.01 -20.54
C LEU A 129 -18.79 0.74 -21.52
N PRO A 130 -18.55 -0.01 -22.62
CA PRO A 130 -17.25 -0.56 -23.03
C PRO A 130 -16.38 0.43 -23.82
N GLU A 131 -16.87 1.66 -24.08
CA GLU A 131 -16.18 2.66 -24.92
C GLU A 131 -14.73 2.95 -24.47
N GLU A 132 -14.49 2.98 -23.15
CA GLU A 132 -13.18 3.25 -22.56
C GLU A 132 -12.52 2.03 -21.93
N LEU A 133 -12.87 0.82 -22.39
CA LEU A 133 -12.45 -0.45 -21.78
C LEU A 133 -10.93 -0.58 -21.63
N GLU A 134 -10.15 -0.25 -22.66
CA GLU A 134 -8.69 -0.35 -22.59
C GLU A 134 -8.09 0.58 -21.53
N LYS A 135 -8.57 1.83 -21.48
CA LYS A 135 -8.12 2.82 -20.49
C LYS A 135 -8.51 2.41 -19.08
N TYR A 136 -9.71 1.84 -18.92
CA TYR A 136 -10.20 1.30 -17.68
C TYR A 136 -9.35 0.11 -17.21
N ASN A 137 -9.07 -0.85 -18.10
CA ASN A 137 -8.27 -2.03 -17.79
C ASN A 137 -6.85 -1.66 -17.36
N LYS A 138 -6.23 -0.68 -18.05
CA LYS A 138 -4.92 -0.16 -17.64
C LYS A 138 -4.98 0.50 -16.25
N ALA A 139 -6.01 1.29 -15.97
CA ALA A 139 -6.16 1.97 -14.70
C ALA A 139 -6.39 0.99 -13.54
N ILE A 140 -7.31 0.03 -13.70
CA ILE A 140 -7.59 -0.95 -12.64
C ILE A 140 -6.39 -1.88 -12.41
N ALA A 141 -5.67 -2.28 -13.46
CA ALA A 141 -4.44 -3.04 -13.33
C ALA A 141 -3.39 -2.28 -12.51
N GLN A 142 -3.17 -1.00 -12.82
CA GLN A 142 -2.24 -0.15 -12.05
C GLN A 142 -2.63 -0.01 -10.58
N MET A 143 -3.93 0.05 -10.27
CA MET A 143 -4.40 0.14 -8.89
C MET A 143 -4.25 -1.18 -8.14
N LEU A 144 -4.67 -2.29 -8.74
CA LEU A 144 -4.58 -3.62 -8.14
C LEU A 144 -3.12 -4.01 -7.88
N ASP A 145 -2.23 -3.74 -8.84
CA ASP A 145 -0.78 -3.93 -8.74
C ASP A 145 -0.15 -3.25 -7.51
N ARG A 146 -0.73 -2.13 -7.07
CA ARG A 146 -0.23 -1.31 -5.97
C ARG A 146 -1.01 -1.52 -4.67
N SER A 147 -2.02 -2.36 -4.68
CA SER A 147 -2.91 -2.56 -3.55
C SER A 147 -2.53 -3.79 -2.75
N ILE A 148 -2.38 -3.63 -1.44
CA ILE A 148 -2.32 -4.76 -0.50
C ILE A 148 -3.72 -5.25 -0.11
N THR A 149 -4.75 -4.45 -0.34
CA THR A 149 -6.14 -4.85 -0.08
C THR A 149 -7.09 -4.20 -1.08
N TYR A 150 -7.92 -5.02 -1.71
CA TYR A 150 -9.06 -4.59 -2.51
C TYR A 150 -10.36 -5.06 -1.86
N ARG A 151 -11.12 -4.13 -1.27
CA ARG A 151 -12.46 -4.40 -0.72
C ARG A 151 -13.47 -4.12 -1.81
N ARG A 152 -14.19 -5.13 -2.27
CA ARG A 152 -15.22 -5.00 -3.31
C ARG A 152 -16.58 -5.34 -2.74
N SER A 153 -17.50 -4.40 -2.85
CA SER A 153 -18.92 -4.60 -2.61
C SER A 153 -19.65 -4.68 -3.96
N THR A 154 -20.39 -5.76 -4.19
CA THR A 154 -21.11 -5.97 -5.44
C THR A 154 -22.45 -6.66 -5.21
N ALA A 155 -23.43 -6.44 -6.09
CA ALA A 155 -24.66 -7.20 -6.02
C ALA A 155 -24.47 -8.60 -6.62
N TYR A 156 -23.79 -8.64 -7.76
CA TYR A 156 -23.61 -9.86 -8.54
C TYR A 156 -22.14 -10.16 -8.82
N PHE A 157 -21.81 -11.44 -8.84
CA PHE A 157 -20.49 -11.95 -9.11
C PHE A 157 -20.54 -13.09 -10.12
N ASP A 158 -19.51 -13.15 -10.96
CA ASP A 158 -19.15 -14.34 -11.71
C ASP A 158 -17.63 -14.40 -11.88
N SER A 159 -17.05 -15.58 -11.68
CA SER A 159 -15.60 -15.78 -11.69
C SER A 159 -14.95 -15.47 -13.04
N GLY A 160 -15.73 -15.35 -14.12
CA GLY A 160 -15.23 -14.94 -15.43
C GLY A 160 -14.55 -13.57 -15.41
N ILE A 161 -14.84 -12.72 -14.42
CA ILE A 161 -14.12 -11.48 -14.18
C ILE A 161 -12.63 -11.70 -13.88
N LEU A 162 -12.28 -12.80 -13.22
CA LEU A 162 -10.91 -13.11 -12.81
C LEU A 162 -9.99 -13.35 -14.02
N LYS A 163 -10.53 -13.85 -15.15
CA LYS A 163 -9.76 -13.97 -16.41
C LYS A 163 -9.39 -12.61 -17.01
N LEU A 164 -10.12 -11.53 -16.68
CA LEU A 164 -9.74 -10.18 -17.10
C LEU A 164 -8.61 -9.61 -16.24
N TYR A 165 -8.32 -10.24 -15.09
CA TYR A 165 -7.39 -9.74 -14.08
C TYR A 165 -6.24 -10.70 -13.79
N GLU A 166 -5.93 -11.68 -14.64
CA GLU A 166 -4.87 -12.67 -14.38
C GLU A 166 -3.51 -12.03 -14.06
N GLU A 167 -3.08 -11.03 -14.84
CA GLU A 167 -1.85 -10.28 -14.57
C GLU A 167 -1.94 -9.47 -13.25
N PRO A 168 -2.98 -8.63 -13.02
CA PRO A 168 -3.15 -7.97 -11.72
C PRO A 168 -3.26 -8.92 -10.51
N LEU A 169 -3.83 -10.12 -10.69
CA LEU A 169 -3.96 -11.12 -9.65
C LEU A 169 -2.60 -11.69 -9.23
N GLN A 170 -1.67 -11.87 -10.18
CA GLN A 170 -0.30 -12.28 -9.85
C GLN A 170 0.34 -11.28 -8.87
N ASN A 171 0.16 -9.99 -9.09
CA ASN A 171 0.76 -8.96 -8.25
C ASN A 171 0.13 -8.92 -6.85
N ILE A 172 -1.20 -9.08 -6.76
CA ILE A 172 -1.87 -9.23 -5.45
C ILE A 172 -1.29 -10.43 -4.71
N VAL A 173 -1.13 -11.57 -5.37
CA VAL A 173 -0.59 -12.79 -4.76
C VAL A 173 0.86 -12.60 -4.33
N GLN A 174 1.71 -12.01 -5.18
CA GLN A 174 3.13 -11.76 -4.89
C GLN A 174 3.36 -10.76 -3.75
N THR A 175 2.42 -9.82 -3.56
CA THR A 175 2.48 -8.82 -2.50
C THR A 175 1.78 -9.24 -1.21
N ASP A 176 1.34 -10.51 -1.11
CA ASP A 176 0.50 -11.05 -0.03
C ASP A 176 -0.78 -10.20 0.20
N GLY A 177 -1.26 -9.59 -0.88
CA GLY A 177 -2.45 -8.76 -0.91
C GLY A 177 -3.73 -9.58 -0.85
N LYS A 178 -4.85 -8.92 -0.52
CA LYS A 178 -6.15 -9.60 -0.36
C LYS A 178 -7.28 -8.92 -1.11
N ILE A 179 -8.14 -9.72 -1.72
CA ILE A 179 -9.44 -9.31 -2.26
C ILE A 179 -10.51 -9.72 -1.25
N LEU A 180 -11.24 -8.74 -0.73
CA LEU A 180 -12.33 -8.93 0.22
C LEU A 180 -13.64 -8.62 -0.50
N LEU A 181 -14.33 -9.67 -0.93
CA LEU A 181 -15.60 -9.59 -1.66
C LEU A 181 -16.77 -9.66 -0.69
N LEU A 182 -17.65 -8.67 -0.76
CA LEU A 182 -18.91 -8.61 -0.05
C LEU A 182 -20.04 -8.53 -1.07
N MET A 183 -20.96 -9.50 -1.05
CA MET A 183 -21.99 -9.59 -2.07
C MET A 183 -23.33 -10.08 -1.55
N ASP A 184 -24.38 -9.90 -2.35
CA ASP A 184 -25.68 -10.50 -2.05
C ASP A 184 -25.59 -12.03 -1.98
N TRP A 185 -26.34 -12.65 -1.07
CA TRP A 185 -26.34 -14.10 -0.89
C TRP A 185 -26.81 -14.87 -2.13
N GLN A 186 -27.62 -14.26 -3.00
CA GLN A 186 -28.02 -14.79 -4.32
C GLN A 186 -27.20 -14.20 -5.46
N GLY A 187 -26.12 -13.48 -5.16
CA GLY A 187 -25.35 -12.71 -6.14
C GLY A 187 -24.53 -13.55 -7.12
N PHE A 188 -24.32 -14.85 -6.86
CA PHE A 188 -23.63 -15.72 -7.82
C PHE A 188 -24.49 -15.91 -9.07
N THR A 189 -23.99 -15.45 -10.22
CA THR A 189 -24.73 -15.56 -11.48
C THR A 189 -24.43 -16.86 -12.23
N LYS A 190 -23.40 -17.61 -11.80
CA LYS A 190 -23.02 -18.92 -12.37
C LYS A 190 -23.07 -20.00 -11.30
N LYS A 191 -23.83 -21.06 -11.59
CA LYS A 191 -23.85 -22.27 -10.75
C LYS A 191 -22.51 -23.00 -10.71
N THR A 192 -21.71 -22.90 -11.78
CA THR A 192 -20.37 -23.48 -11.83
C THR A 192 -19.43 -22.87 -10.80
N ASP A 193 -19.58 -21.59 -10.47
CA ASP A 193 -18.76 -20.93 -9.46
C ASP A 193 -19.07 -21.48 -8.07
N ILE A 194 -20.36 -21.66 -7.76
CA ILE A 194 -20.81 -22.28 -6.50
C ILE A 194 -20.32 -23.72 -6.43
N ALA A 195 -20.54 -24.51 -7.47
CA ALA A 195 -20.15 -25.91 -7.51
C ALA A 195 -18.63 -26.09 -7.33
N GLU A 196 -17.80 -25.17 -7.87
CA GLU A 196 -16.35 -25.24 -7.65
C GLU A 196 -15.96 -24.90 -6.21
N LEU A 197 -16.59 -23.88 -5.62
CA LEU A 197 -16.34 -23.51 -4.21
C LEU A 197 -16.82 -24.61 -3.24
N GLU A 198 -17.91 -25.30 -3.54
CA GLU A 198 -18.41 -26.42 -2.72
C GLU A 198 -17.40 -27.57 -2.67
N LYS A 199 -16.64 -27.81 -3.74
CA LYS A 199 -15.58 -28.84 -3.75
C LYS A 199 -14.45 -28.53 -2.76
N LEU A 200 -14.24 -27.27 -2.37
CA LEU A 200 -13.25 -26.91 -1.36
C LEU A 200 -13.61 -27.44 0.04
N HIS A 201 -14.83 -27.94 0.26
CA HIS A 201 -15.20 -28.65 1.49
C HIS A 201 -14.85 -30.14 1.46
N ASP A 202 -14.50 -30.71 0.31
CA ASP A 202 -14.08 -32.10 0.17
C ASP A 202 -12.57 -32.23 0.47
N PRO A 203 -12.17 -32.95 1.53
CA PRO A 203 -10.77 -33.17 1.86
C PRO A 203 -9.96 -33.85 0.74
N THR A 204 -10.59 -34.69 -0.08
CA THR A 204 -9.94 -35.40 -1.19
C THR A 204 -9.58 -34.43 -2.31
N TYR A 205 -10.53 -33.56 -2.68
CA TYR A 205 -10.33 -32.51 -3.66
C TYR A 205 -9.29 -31.49 -3.16
N LEU A 206 -9.37 -31.09 -1.89
CA LEU A 206 -8.35 -30.25 -1.26
C LEU A 206 -6.97 -30.88 -1.30
N ALA A 207 -6.84 -32.19 -1.08
CA ALA A 207 -5.55 -32.87 -1.13
C ALA A 207 -4.93 -32.87 -2.54
N GLN A 208 -5.75 -32.97 -3.59
CA GLN A 208 -5.29 -32.85 -4.99
C GLN A 208 -4.83 -31.41 -5.30
N PHE A 209 -5.57 -30.40 -4.81
CA PHE A 209 -5.21 -28.99 -4.95
C PHE A 209 -4.03 -28.57 -4.07
N ALA A 210 -3.84 -29.20 -2.89
CA ALA A 210 -2.77 -28.90 -1.96
C ALA A 210 -1.38 -29.26 -2.49
N GLN A 211 -1.31 -30.14 -3.50
CA GLN A 211 -0.05 -30.43 -4.19
C GLN A 211 0.41 -29.25 -5.05
N ARG A 212 -0.50 -28.38 -5.48
CA ARG A 212 -0.14 -27.17 -6.23
C ARG A 212 0.44 -26.12 -5.31
N THR A 213 1.71 -25.81 -5.56
CA THR A 213 2.45 -24.76 -4.88
C THR A 213 1.99 -23.37 -5.33
N LEU A 214 2.27 -22.36 -4.51
CA LEU A 214 2.03 -20.96 -4.87
C LEU A 214 2.76 -20.57 -6.18
N GLN A 215 3.97 -21.10 -6.38
CA GLN A 215 4.77 -20.81 -7.56
C GLN A 215 4.13 -21.39 -8.83
N GLU A 216 3.62 -22.62 -8.78
CA GLU A 216 2.88 -23.22 -9.91
C GLU A 216 1.58 -22.46 -10.21
N PHE A 217 0.89 -21.97 -9.19
CA PHE A 217 -0.28 -21.12 -9.39
C PHE A 217 0.08 -19.79 -10.06
N LEU A 218 1.16 -19.13 -9.63
CA LEU A 218 1.65 -17.91 -10.28
C LEU A 218 2.05 -18.15 -11.74
N GLN A 219 2.79 -19.22 -12.01
CA GLN A 219 3.18 -19.59 -13.37
C GLN A 219 1.97 -19.88 -14.24
N GLY A 220 0.97 -20.61 -13.72
CA GLY A 220 -0.23 -20.89 -14.49
C GLY A 220 -1.13 -19.68 -14.75
N LEU A 221 -1.10 -18.65 -13.88
CA LEU A 221 -1.72 -17.36 -14.17
C LEU A 221 -0.98 -16.60 -15.30
N GLU A 222 0.35 -16.67 -15.33
CA GLU A 222 1.17 -16.09 -16.39
C GLU A 222 0.91 -16.76 -17.74
N ASP A 223 0.89 -18.09 -17.75
CA ASP A 223 0.65 -18.92 -18.93
C ASP A 223 -0.83 -18.99 -19.33
N LYS A 224 -1.72 -18.38 -18.52
CA LYS A 224 -3.18 -18.31 -18.71
C LYS A 224 -3.88 -19.68 -18.83
N ILE A 225 -3.32 -20.72 -18.22
CA ILE A 225 -3.79 -22.11 -18.38
C ILE A 225 -5.05 -22.42 -17.57
N PHE A 226 -5.32 -21.66 -16.51
CA PHE A 226 -6.44 -21.93 -15.63
C PHE A 226 -7.76 -21.42 -16.18
N SER A 227 -8.83 -22.21 -15.98
CA SER A 227 -10.20 -21.75 -16.11
C SER A 227 -10.54 -20.71 -15.04
N HIS A 228 -11.62 -19.95 -15.26
CA HIS A 228 -12.06 -18.93 -14.31
C HIS A 228 -12.48 -19.52 -12.94
N THR A 229 -13.04 -20.73 -12.92
CA THR A 229 -13.43 -21.44 -11.70
C THR A 229 -12.23 -21.98 -10.94
N GLU A 230 -11.18 -22.45 -11.64
CA GLU A 230 -9.93 -22.87 -10.99
C GLU A 230 -9.22 -21.68 -10.33
N ILE A 231 -9.17 -20.51 -11.00
CA ILE A 231 -8.62 -19.28 -10.41
C ILE A 231 -9.41 -18.90 -9.15
N LEU A 232 -10.75 -18.94 -9.21
CA LEU A 232 -11.61 -18.67 -8.06
C LEU A 232 -11.29 -19.60 -6.87
N ALA A 233 -11.24 -20.91 -7.13
CA ALA A 233 -11.01 -21.91 -6.10
C ALA A 233 -9.62 -21.75 -5.46
N GLU A 234 -8.58 -21.51 -6.26
CA GLU A 234 -7.21 -21.29 -5.76
C GLU A 234 -7.10 -20.03 -4.90
N LEU A 235 -7.66 -18.90 -5.36
CA LEU A 235 -7.61 -17.66 -4.59
C LEU A 235 -8.33 -17.80 -3.24
N VAL A 236 -9.45 -18.52 -3.18
CA VAL A 236 -10.17 -18.78 -1.93
C VAL A 236 -9.39 -19.74 -1.03
N ARG A 237 -8.90 -20.85 -1.58
CA ARG A 237 -8.11 -21.86 -0.86
C ARG A 237 -6.86 -21.26 -0.23
N LEU A 238 -6.14 -20.42 -0.98
CA LEU A 238 -4.90 -19.77 -0.55
C LEU A 238 -5.16 -18.53 0.34
N GLY A 239 -6.42 -18.11 0.49
CA GLY A 239 -6.81 -17.00 1.36
C GLY A 239 -6.59 -15.60 0.77
N PHE A 240 -6.25 -15.50 -0.52
CA PHE A 240 -6.13 -14.24 -1.26
C PHE A 240 -7.49 -13.64 -1.63
N LEU A 241 -8.53 -14.46 -1.79
CA LEU A 241 -9.91 -14.02 -1.98
C LEU A 241 -10.78 -14.50 -0.81
N GLN A 242 -11.40 -13.56 -0.11
CA GLN A 242 -12.38 -13.86 0.92
C GLN A 242 -13.76 -13.39 0.47
N ILE A 243 -14.75 -14.27 0.53
CA ILE A 243 -16.11 -13.98 0.10
C ILE A 243 -17.03 -13.97 1.33
N LYS A 244 -17.75 -12.87 1.53
CA LYS A 244 -18.82 -12.75 2.53
C LYS A 244 -20.14 -12.46 1.84
N LEU A 245 -21.17 -13.20 2.25
CA LEU A 245 -22.51 -13.08 1.71
C LEU A 245 -23.40 -12.26 2.65
N ILE A 246 -24.20 -11.36 2.08
CA ILE A 246 -25.21 -10.58 2.79
C ILE A 246 -26.58 -11.11 2.43
N LYS A 247 -27.32 -11.53 3.44
CA LYS A 247 -28.75 -11.85 3.34
C LYS A 247 -29.53 -10.72 4.00
N MET A 248 -30.33 -10.01 3.22
CA MET A 248 -31.23 -8.98 3.75
C MET A 248 -32.36 -9.64 4.54
N GLU A 249 -32.78 -9.04 5.66
CA GLU A 249 -33.80 -9.62 6.55
C GLU A 249 -35.20 -9.67 5.90
N GLN A 250 -35.51 -8.72 5.01
CA GLN A 250 -36.83 -8.59 4.42
C GLN A 250 -36.93 -9.26 3.05
N GLY A 251 -37.50 -10.47 3.02
CA GLY A 251 -38.05 -11.16 1.83
C GLY A 251 -37.33 -10.93 0.50
N ARG A 252 -37.80 -9.93 -0.28
CA ARG A 252 -37.33 -9.62 -1.64
C ARG A 252 -36.24 -8.54 -1.72
N ALA A 253 -35.80 -7.99 -0.60
CA ALA A 253 -34.73 -7.01 -0.59
C ALA A 253 -33.40 -7.65 -0.98
N ILE A 254 -32.60 -6.94 -1.75
CA ILE A 254 -31.28 -7.39 -2.21
C ILE A 254 -30.20 -6.38 -1.82
N TYR A 255 -29.01 -6.89 -1.53
CA TYR A 255 -27.81 -6.10 -1.37
C TYR A 255 -27.30 -5.65 -2.75
N HIS A 256 -27.58 -4.40 -3.14
CA HIS A 256 -27.35 -3.92 -4.51
C HIS A 256 -26.18 -2.92 -4.66
N LYS A 257 -25.23 -2.90 -3.71
CA LYS A 257 -24.06 -2.00 -3.73
C LYS A 257 -23.05 -2.42 -4.80
N LYS A 258 -22.30 -1.44 -5.34
CA LYS A 258 -21.30 -1.59 -6.42
C LYS A 258 -20.16 -0.61 -6.20
N THR A 259 -19.49 -0.80 -5.09
CA THR A 259 -18.42 0.10 -4.63
C THR A 259 -17.17 -0.71 -4.34
N GLY A 260 -16.01 -0.06 -4.29
CA GLY A 260 -14.81 -0.74 -3.83
C GLY A 260 -13.74 0.22 -3.35
N ILE A 261 -12.84 -0.29 -2.52
CA ILE A 261 -11.75 0.47 -1.91
C ILE A 261 -10.46 -0.31 -2.14
N LEU A 262 -9.53 0.31 -2.85
CA LEU A 262 -8.17 -0.14 -3.04
C LEU A 262 -7.28 0.55 -2.00
N SER A 263 -6.46 -0.21 -1.28
CA SER A 263 -5.57 0.29 -0.22
C SER A 263 -4.15 -0.22 -0.44
N ASP A 264 -3.15 0.67 -0.35
CA ASP A 264 -1.73 0.31 -0.46
C ASP A 264 -1.03 0.18 0.90
N SER A 265 0.25 -0.19 0.88
CA SER A 265 1.10 -0.36 2.06
C SER A 265 1.43 0.96 2.78
N LEU A 266 1.16 2.09 2.15
CA LEU A 266 1.29 3.42 2.73
C LEU A 266 -0.06 3.96 3.22
N ASP A 267 -1.11 3.13 3.34
CA ASP A 267 -2.43 3.55 3.80
C ASP A 267 -3.06 4.68 2.95
N ASN A 268 -2.70 4.72 1.66
CA ASN A 268 -3.44 5.51 0.68
C ASN A 268 -4.63 4.69 0.18
N HIS A 269 -5.71 5.39 -0.16
CA HIS A 269 -6.92 4.73 -0.63
C HIS A 269 -7.46 5.35 -1.93
N ILE A 270 -7.93 4.47 -2.82
CA ILE A 270 -8.77 4.84 -3.96
C ILE A 270 -10.12 4.16 -3.77
N LEU A 271 -11.17 4.97 -3.62
CA LEU A 271 -12.56 4.52 -3.63
C LEU A 271 -13.05 4.52 -5.08
N HIS A 272 -13.88 3.55 -5.43
CA HIS A 272 -14.67 3.61 -6.65
C HIS A 272 -16.12 3.22 -6.42
N GLU A 273 -16.99 3.80 -7.23
CA GLU A 273 -18.42 3.51 -7.28
C GLU A 273 -18.90 3.52 -8.72
N GLY A 274 -19.91 2.72 -9.02
CA GLY A 274 -20.42 2.64 -10.38
C GLY A 274 -21.67 1.79 -10.52
N SER A 275 -22.05 1.56 -11.78
CA SER A 275 -23.09 0.61 -12.16
C SER A 275 -22.57 -0.82 -12.35
N ASP A 276 -21.25 -1.00 -12.35
CA ASP A 276 -20.56 -2.25 -12.65
C ASP A 276 -20.70 -3.27 -11.51
N ASN A 277 -21.26 -4.43 -11.82
CA ASN A 277 -21.14 -5.59 -10.94
C ASN A 277 -19.76 -6.25 -11.11
N PHE A 278 -19.34 -7.09 -10.17
CA PHE A 278 -18.05 -7.81 -10.28
C PHE A 278 -18.20 -9.05 -11.16
N THR A 279 -18.59 -8.82 -12.42
CA THR A 279 -18.93 -9.83 -13.42
C THR A 279 -18.15 -9.58 -14.70
N ARG A 280 -17.86 -10.62 -15.47
CA ARG A 280 -17.17 -10.47 -16.76
C ARG A 280 -17.92 -9.52 -17.69
N ALA A 281 -19.25 -9.56 -17.66
CA ALA A 281 -20.09 -8.76 -18.55
C ALA A 281 -19.97 -7.26 -18.28
N ALA A 282 -20.01 -6.85 -17.00
CA ALA A 282 -19.87 -5.46 -16.59
C ALA A 282 -18.53 -4.85 -17.03
N HIS A 283 -17.46 -5.64 -16.91
CA HIS A 283 -16.10 -5.19 -17.23
C HIS A 283 -15.65 -5.53 -18.67
N SER A 284 -16.58 -5.83 -19.59
CA SER A 284 -16.19 -6.08 -20.99
C SER A 284 -17.19 -5.60 -22.04
N ARG A 285 -18.50 -5.70 -21.79
CA ARG A 285 -19.51 -5.50 -22.85
C ARG A 285 -20.70 -4.63 -22.43
N ASN A 286 -21.05 -4.60 -21.15
CA ASN A 286 -22.18 -3.80 -20.70
C ASN A 286 -21.85 -2.31 -20.77
N ALA A 287 -22.89 -1.51 -20.96
CA ALA A 287 -22.82 -0.08 -20.76
C ALA A 287 -22.74 0.21 -19.25
N GLU A 288 -21.55 0.58 -18.76
CA GLU A 288 -21.32 0.87 -17.34
C GLU A 288 -20.67 2.24 -17.16
N SER A 289 -20.87 2.86 -16.00
CA SER A 289 -20.09 4.03 -15.58
C SER A 289 -19.44 3.78 -14.24
N VAL A 290 -18.12 3.99 -14.15
CA VAL A 290 -17.32 3.78 -12.95
C VAL A 290 -16.56 5.06 -12.62
N THR A 291 -16.71 5.55 -11.39
CA THR A 291 -16.04 6.75 -10.90
C THR A 291 -15.04 6.39 -9.81
N PHE A 292 -13.81 6.89 -9.93
CA PHE A 292 -12.73 6.74 -8.95
C PHE A 292 -12.52 8.06 -8.18
N LEU A 293 -12.27 7.94 -6.88
CA LEU A 293 -12.05 9.02 -5.94
C LEU A 293 -10.78 8.70 -5.13
N VAL A 294 -9.74 9.53 -5.29
CA VAL A 294 -8.52 9.44 -4.48
C VAL A 294 -8.82 10.07 -3.13
N ILE A 295 -8.69 9.29 -2.06
CA ILE A 295 -8.88 9.78 -0.69
C ILE A 295 -7.50 10.17 -0.17
N ALA A 296 -7.22 11.48 -0.16
CA ALA A 296 -6.08 11.99 0.60
C ALA A 296 -6.42 11.90 2.09
N GLN A 297 -5.52 11.30 2.89
CA GLN A 297 -5.70 11.32 4.35
C GLN A 297 -5.79 12.78 4.83
N PRO A 298 -6.77 13.14 5.67
CA PRO A 298 -6.76 14.44 6.32
C PRO A 298 -5.48 14.54 7.16
N ARG A 299 -4.77 15.65 7.03
CA ARG A 299 -3.61 15.96 7.88
C ARG A 299 -4.08 15.95 9.34
N ARG A 300 -3.89 14.85 10.05
CA ARG A 300 -3.93 14.89 11.52
C ARG A 300 -2.77 15.79 11.92
N ASN A 301 -3.07 16.94 12.52
CA ASN A 301 -2.13 17.99 12.94
C ASN A 301 -1.79 19.09 11.91
N GLN A 302 -2.80 19.85 11.49
CA GLN A 302 -2.69 21.29 11.73
C GLN A 302 -3.66 21.58 12.87
N GLY A 303 -3.13 21.93 14.04
CA GLY A 303 -3.95 22.16 15.23
C GLY A 303 -5.01 23.21 14.92
N PHE A 304 -6.27 22.80 14.92
CA PHE A 304 -7.35 23.73 15.21
C PHE A 304 -7.22 24.08 16.69
N SER A 305 -6.58 25.20 16.96
CA SER A 305 -6.88 25.94 18.19
C SER A 305 -8.32 26.44 18.04
N LEU A 306 -9.23 25.80 18.78
CA LEU A 306 -10.46 26.46 19.20
C LEU A 306 -10.11 27.51 20.26
#